data_AF-A0A4R4WD66-F1
#
_entry.id   AF-A0A4R4WD66-F1
#
_cell.length_a   1.000
_cell.length_b   1.000
_cell.length_c   1.000
_cell.angle_alpha   90.00
_cell.angle_beta   90.00
_cell.angle_gamma   90.00
#
_symmetry.space_group_name_H-M   'P 1'
#
loop_
_entity.id
_entity.type
_entity.pdbx_description
1 polymer ?
#
loop_
_entity_poly.entity_id
_entity_poly.type
_entity_poly.pdbx_seq_one_letter_code
_entity_poly.pdbx_strand_id
1 'polypeptide(L)'
;FCNPGPTLPEVSEQALAAERIFNETLGTGRWRTREEILACFDGLDMLEPGLVPLPEWRPDTDDQSEPGITYHTFIGAVARKP
;
A
#
# COMPACT_ATOMS: atom_id res chain seq x y z
N PHE A 1 -2.53 -1.37 4.58
CA PHE A 1 -1.33 -0.53 4.64
C PHE A 1 -0.10 -1.32 4.21
N CYS A 2 0.86 -0.64 3.59
CA CYS A 2 2.11 -1.21 3.10
C CYS A 2 3.29 -0.67 3.87
N ASN A 3 4.21 -1.56 4.26
CA ASN A 3 5.59 -1.22 4.60
C ASN A 3 6.46 -1.47 3.34
N PRO A 4 7.06 -0.43 2.73
CA PRO A 4 7.92 -0.59 1.56
C PRO A 4 9.28 -1.25 1.88
N GLY A 5 9.59 -1.44 3.16
CA GLY A 5 10.79 -2.11 3.63
C GLY A 5 12.08 -1.41 3.17
N PRO A 6 13.11 -2.16 2.78
CA PRO A 6 14.43 -1.60 2.49
C PRO A 6 14.48 -0.71 1.24
N THR A 7 13.43 -0.75 0.40
CA THR A 7 13.37 0.11 -0.80
C THR A 7 13.16 1.58 -0.44
N LEU A 8 12.49 1.85 0.70
CA LEU A 8 12.24 3.18 1.24
C LEU A 8 12.39 3.14 2.78
N PRO A 9 13.63 3.16 3.29
CA PRO A 9 13.90 2.90 4.71
C PRO A 9 13.23 3.91 5.65
N GLU A 10 13.24 5.20 5.30
CA GLU A 10 12.58 6.24 6.11
C GLU A 10 11.06 6.02 6.18
N VAL A 11 10.42 5.65 5.06
CA VAL A 11 8.98 5.34 5.03
C VAL A 11 8.69 4.04 5.80
N SER A 12 9.59 3.06 5.76
CA SER A 12 9.47 1.84 6.56
C SER A 12 9.51 2.14 8.06
N GLU A 13 10.40 3.02 8.52
CA GLU A 13 10.43 3.46 9.92
C GLU A 13 9.13 4.15 10.33
N GLN A 14 8.60 5.02 9.46
CA GLN A 14 7.30 5.66 9.67
C GLN A 14 6.15 4.64 9.73
N ALA A 15 6.14 3.64 8.84
CA ALA A 15 5.16 2.55 8.83
C ALA A 15 5.20 1.74 10.13
N LEU A 16 6.40 1.41 10.62
CA LEU A 16 6.58 0.72 11.90
C LEU A 16 6.11 1.56 13.08
N ALA A 17 6.36 2.87 13.07
CA ALA A 17 5.87 3.79 14.10
C ALA A 17 4.34 3.91 14.07
N ALA A 18 3.76 4.06 12.88
CA ALA A 18 2.32 4.11 12.67
C ALA A 18 1.64 2.82 13.14
N GLU A 19 2.20 1.65 12.81
CA GLU A 19 1.68 0.36 13.26
C GLU A 19 1.65 0.25 14.79
N ARG A 20 2.73 0.67 15.48
CA ARG A 20 2.75 0.67 16.96
C ARG A 20 1.64 1.55 17.53
N ILE A 21 1.56 2.81 17.11
CA ILE A 21 0.54 3.75 17.58
C ILE A 21 -0.86 3.24 17.27
N PHE A 22 -1.08 2.69 16.08
CA PHE A 22 -2.38 2.15 15.66
C PHE A 22 -2.81 0.98 16.55
N ASN A 23 -1.91 0.06 16.86
CA ASN A 23 -2.21 -1.07 17.75
C ASN A 23 -2.47 -0.62 19.19
N GLU A 24 -1.70 0.34 19.70
CA GLU A 24 -1.90 0.91 21.04
C GLU A 24 -3.23 1.67 21.18
N THR A 25 -3.69 2.32 20.12
CA THR A 25 -4.88 3.20 20.15
C THR A 25 -6.16 2.53 19.68
N LEU A 26 -6.09 1.66 18.68
CA LEU A 26 -7.23 1.04 18.00
C LEU A 26 -7.26 -0.49 18.14
N GLY A 27 -6.29 -1.07 18.85
CA GLY A 27 -6.22 -2.49 19.18
C GLY A 27 -5.48 -3.35 18.16
N THR A 28 -5.83 -3.28 16.87
CA THR A 28 -5.21 -4.13 15.84
C THR A 28 -5.02 -3.43 14.50
N GLY A 29 -3.81 -3.50 13.91
CA GLY A 29 -3.47 -2.98 12.59
C GLY A 29 -2.12 -3.53 12.12
N ARG A 30 -1.94 -3.65 10.79
CA ARG A 30 -0.71 -4.19 10.20
C ARG A 30 -0.33 -3.46 8.90
N TRP A 31 0.94 -3.09 8.80
CA TRP A 31 1.61 -2.61 7.61
C TRP A 31 2.37 -3.78 6.98
N ARG A 32 1.72 -4.41 5.99
CA ARG A 32 2.23 -5.60 5.31
C ARG A 32 3.34 -5.24 4.32
N THR A 33 4.23 -6.18 4.01
CA THR A 33 5.15 -5.97 2.87
C THR A 33 4.38 -5.97 1.55
N ARG A 34 5.02 -5.52 0.46
CA ARG A 34 4.42 -5.58 -0.88
C ARG A 34 4.13 -7.03 -1.29
N GLU A 35 5.01 -7.96 -0.93
CA GLU A 35 4.88 -9.39 -1.22
C GLU A 35 3.71 -10.01 -0.47
N GLU A 36 3.54 -9.68 0.82
CA GLU A 36 2.38 -10.13 1.61
C GLU A 36 1.06 -9.59 1.04
N ILE A 37 1.06 -8.38 0.47
CA ILE A 37 -0.13 -7.81 -0.21
C ILE A 37 -0.37 -8.52 -1.54
N LEU A 38 0.66 -8.76 -2.35
CA LEU A 38 0.55 -9.49 -3.62
C LEU A 38 0.02 -10.91 -3.43
N ALA A 39 0.45 -11.61 -2.37
CA ALA A 39 -0.04 -12.95 -2.05
C ALA A 39 -1.56 -13.01 -1.81
N CYS A 40 -2.20 -11.88 -1.47
CA CYS A 40 -3.67 -11.81 -1.35
C CYS A 40 -4.39 -11.93 -2.71
N PHE A 41 -3.65 -11.76 -3.82
CA PHE A 41 -4.16 -11.85 -5.20
C PHE A 41 -3.76 -13.15 -5.89
N ASP A 42 -3.14 -14.10 -5.17
CA ASP A 42 -2.72 -15.39 -5.74
C ASP A 42 -3.91 -16.13 -6.40
N GLY A 43 -3.71 -16.55 -7.65
CA GLY A 43 -4.74 -17.23 -8.44
C GLY A 43 -5.79 -16.33 -9.09
N LEU A 44 -5.60 -15.00 -9.06
CA LEU A 44 -6.43 -14.01 -9.76
C LEU A 44 -5.66 -13.37 -10.91
N ASP A 45 -6.39 -12.87 -11.91
CA ASP A 45 -5.82 -12.13 -13.03
C ASP A 45 -5.70 -10.65 -12.65
N MET A 46 -4.51 -10.22 -12.26
CA MET A 46 -4.25 -8.83 -11.87
C MET A 46 -4.38 -7.88 -13.07
N LEU A 47 -5.09 -6.77 -12.88
CA LEU A 47 -5.27 -5.74 -13.89
C LEU A 47 -4.15 -4.71 -13.82
N GLU A 48 -3.74 -4.21 -14.99
CA GLU A 48 -2.81 -3.07 -15.08
C GLU A 48 -3.37 -1.82 -14.39
N PRO A 49 -2.55 -1.06 -13.64
CA PRO A 49 -1.07 -1.14 -13.57
C PRO A 49 -0.51 -2.12 -12.51
N GLY A 50 -1.35 -3.00 -11.95
CA GLY A 50 -0.96 -3.90 -10.86
C GLY A 50 -1.01 -3.21 -9.49
N LEU A 51 -0.02 -3.53 -8.64
CA LEU A 51 0.06 -3.02 -7.27
C LEU A 51 0.88 -1.73 -7.18
N VAL A 52 0.18 -0.59 -7.10
CA VAL A 52 0.76 0.77 -7.12
C VAL A 52 0.24 1.62 -5.95
N PRO A 53 0.89 2.75 -5.60
CA PRO A 53 0.28 3.79 -4.77
C PRO A 53 -1.13 4.12 -5.23
N LEU A 54 -2.06 4.34 -4.29
CA LEU A 54 -3.47 4.55 -4.64
C LEU A 54 -3.70 5.67 -5.67
N PRO A 55 -3.00 6.83 -5.60
CA PRO A 55 -3.19 7.88 -6.59
C PRO A 55 -2.67 7.53 -8.00
N GLU A 56 -1.84 6.49 -8.14
CA GLU A 56 -1.35 6.03 -9.44
C GLU A 56 -2.28 5.00 -10.10
N TRP A 57 -3.30 4.51 -9.39
CA TRP A 57 -4.21 3.51 -9.94
C TRP A 57 -5.25 4.16 -10.84
N ARG A 58 -4.97 4.19 -12.15
CA ARG A 58 -5.85 4.75 -13.21
C ARG A 58 -6.44 6.12 -12.85
N PRO A 59 -5.59 7.13 -12.56
CA PRO A 59 -6.05 8.47 -12.23
C PRO A 59 -6.82 9.09 -13.41
N ASP A 60 -7.78 9.94 -13.09
CA ASP A 60 -8.42 10.82 -14.07
C ASP A 60 -7.45 11.95 -14.48
N THR A 61 -7.70 12.59 -15.63
CA THR A 61 -6.78 13.60 -16.19
C THR A 61 -6.54 14.80 -15.27
N ASP A 62 -7.54 15.15 -14.45
CA ASP A 62 -7.48 16.29 -13.52
C ASP A 62 -7.08 15.86 -12.09
N ASP A 63 -6.74 14.59 -11.87
CA ASP A 63 -6.36 14.11 -10.54
C ASP A 63 -4.91 14.53 -10.22
N GLN A 64 -4.78 15.57 -9.41
CA GLN A 64 -3.51 16.13 -8.96
C GLN A 64 -3.26 15.69 -7.52
N SER A 65 -2.64 14.53 -7.35
CA SER A 65 -2.20 14.08 -6.03
C SER A 65 -0.78 14.58 -5.74
N GLU A 66 -0.64 15.46 -4.75
CA GLU A 66 0.69 15.78 -4.20
C GLU A 66 1.14 14.62 -3.29
N PRO A 67 2.34 14.04 -3.51
CA PRO A 67 2.82 12.95 -2.68
C PRO A 67 3.04 13.40 -1.22
N GLY A 68 2.16 12.95 -0.33
CA GLY A 68 2.31 13.11 1.12
C GLY A 68 3.00 11.90 1.78
N ILE A 69 3.14 11.96 3.10
CA ILE A 69 3.80 10.90 3.91
C ILE A 69 3.13 9.51 3.77
N THR A 70 1.87 9.46 3.36
CA THR A 70 1.12 8.21 3.17
C THR A 70 1.27 7.60 1.77
N TYR A 71 1.88 8.33 0.82
CA TYR A 71 1.90 7.97 -0.60
C TYR A 71 2.41 6.54 -0.83
N HIS A 72 3.53 6.17 -0.20
CA HIS A 72 4.12 4.84 -0.34
C HIS A 72 3.60 3.80 0.68
N THR A 73 2.76 4.20 1.64
CA THR A 73 2.17 3.28 2.63
C THR A 73 0.73 2.88 2.31
N PHE A 74 0.11 3.55 1.33
CA PHE A 74 -1.24 3.29 0.86
C PHE A 74 -1.16 2.88 -0.60
N ILE A 75 -1.20 1.56 -0.84
CA ILE A 75 -1.11 0.96 -2.18
C ILE A 75 -2.33 0.08 -2.43
N GLY A 76 -2.65 -0.15 -3.70
CA GLY A 76 -3.79 -0.96 -4.12
C GLY A 76 -3.55 -1.65 -5.46
N ALA A 77 -4.29 -2.74 -5.67
CA ALA A 77 -4.37 -3.47 -6.93
C ALA A 77 -5.81 -3.95 -7.12
N VAL A 78 -6.17 -4.22 -8.36
CA VAL A 78 -7.45 -4.85 -8.72
C VAL A 78 -7.16 -6.09 -9.53
N ALA A 79 -7.85 -7.18 -9.23
CA ALA A 79 -7.73 -8.42 -10.00
C ALA A 79 -9.12 -9.00 -10.29
N ARG A 80 -9.21 -9.70 -11.41
CA ARG A 80 -10.39 -10.43 -11.82
C ARG A 80 -10.29 -11.88 -11.35
N LYS A 81 -11.39 -12.42 -10.82
CA LYS A 81 -11.54 -13.87 -10.68
C LYS A 81 -11.76 -14.49 -12.06
N PRO A 82 -11.04 -15.57 -12.41
CA PRO A 82 -11.18 -16.23 -13.71
C PRO A 82 -12.64 -16.51 -14.10
#